data_AF-A0A0D6M1J3-F1
#
_entry.id   AF-A0A0D6M1J3-F1
#
_cell.length_a   1.000
_cell.length_b   1.000
_cell.length_c   1.000
_cell.angle_alpha   90.00
_cell.angle_beta   90.00
_cell.angle_gamma   90.00
#
_symmetry.space_group_name_H-M   'P 1'
#
loop_
_entity.id
_entity.type
_entity.pdbx_description
1 polymer ?
#
loop_
_entity_poly.entity_id
_entity_poly.type
_entity_poly.pdbx_seq_one_letter_code
_entity_poly.pdbx_strand_id
1 'polypeptide(L)'
;MRCACRLVCNKPRPFFLFQLVHECNVQLALFRNATQGIGTSHDGASLRREVETAGRACLKACEAAKNCVLPQLRHEGVEFTRHASQFIGCVAAYVVEMKRCVALEKTFPAPTEPSITPQQVCFYALDSLAYCPKE
;
A
#
# COMPACT_ATOMS: atom_id res chain seq x y z
N MET A 1 38.31 14.28 -10.60
CA MET A 1 37.92 12.89 -10.28
C MET A 1 36.50 12.92 -9.72
N ARG A 2 35.49 12.56 -10.53
CA ARG A 2 34.08 12.54 -10.12
C ARG A 2 33.64 11.09 -9.86
N CYS A 3 32.81 10.94 -8.84
CA CYS A 3 32.14 9.75 -8.35
C CYS A 3 31.65 8.79 -9.44
N ALA A 4 31.85 7.48 -9.23
CA ALA A 4 31.10 6.43 -9.89
C ALA A 4 30.62 5.40 -8.86
N CYS A 5 29.37 5.61 -8.46
CA CYS A 5 28.37 4.60 -8.12
C CYS A 5 28.71 3.55 -7.07
N ARG A 6 28.45 3.98 -5.82
CA ARG A 6 27.91 3.22 -4.71
C ARG A 6 26.59 2.51 -5.07
N LEU A 7 26.60 1.58 -6.04
CA LEU A 7 25.53 0.61 -6.28
C LEU A 7 25.95 -0.72 -5.64
N VAL A 8 26.04 -0.70 -4.31
CA VAL A 8 26.00 -1.95 -3.56
C VAL A 8 24.60 -2.50 -3.77
N CYS A 9 24.49 -3.54 -4.58
CA CYS A 9 23.37 -4.48 -4.60
C CYS A 9 23.11 -4.97 -3.17
N ASN A 10 22.37 -4.19 -2.37
CA ASN A 10 21.82 -4.66 -1.12
C ASN A 10 20.66 -5.57 -1.50
N LYS A 11 20.96 -6.85 -1.75
CA LYS A 11 19.94 -7.90 -1.79
C LYS A 11 19.25 -7.90 -0.42
N PRO A 12 17.99 -7.46 -0.32
CA PRO A 12 17.20 -7.65 0.88
C PRO A 12 17.10 -9.15 1.16
N ARG A 13 17.45 -9.56 2.37
CA ARG A 13 17.35 -10.97 2.78
C ARG A 13 15.87 -11.40 2.68
N PRO A 14 15.54 -12.67 2.37
CA PRO A 14 14.15 -13.13 2.25
C PRO A 14 13.30 -12.81 3.50
N PHE A 15 13.90 -12.81 4.68
CA PHE A 15 13.27 -12.37 5.94
C PHE A 15 12.80 -10.91 5.92
N PHE A 16 13.53 -10.02 5.26
CA PHE A 16 13.21 -8.60 5.15
C PHE A 16 12.00 -8.35 4.23
N LEU A 17 11.89 -9.10 3.12
CA LEU A 17 10.74 -9.01 2.24
C LEU A 17 9.46 -9.49 2.97
N PHE A 18 9.54 -10.62 3.67
CA PHE A 18 8.44 -11.11 4.49
C PHE A 18 7.97 -10.04 5.50
N GLN A 19 8.91 -9.39 6.19
CA GLN A 19 8.60 -8.33 7.15
C GLN A 19 7.89 -7.14 6.52
N LEU A 20 8.33 -6.70 5.33
CA LEU A 20 7.68 -5.61 4.59
C LEU A 20 6.25 -5.97 4.13
N VAL A 21 6.05 -7.20 3.65
CA VAL A 21 4.73 -7.69 3.25
C VAL A 21 3.81 -7.82 4.47
N HIS A 22 4.33 -8.30 5.59
CA HIS A 22 3.59 -8.37 6.84
C HIS A 22 3.16 -6.97 7.30
N GLU A 23 4.06 -5.99 7.26
CA GLU A 23 3.76 -4.60 7.59
C GLU A 23 2.66 -4.02 6.68
N CYS A 24 2.74 -4.27 5.35
CA CYS A 24 1.68 -3.84 4.43
C CYS A 24 0.30 -4.41 4.83
N ASN A 25 0.26 -5.69 5.22
CA ASN A 25 -0.98 -6.33 5.64
C ASN A 25 -1.52 -5.77 6.96
N VAL A 26 -0.65 -5.47 7.92
CA VAL A 26 -1.04 -4.83 9.20
C VAL A 26 -1.64 -3.44 8.92
N GLN A 27 -0.96 -2.62 8.13
CA GLN A 27 -1.44 -1.27 7.82
C GLN A 27 -2.75 -1.29 7.01
N LEU A 28 -2.92 -2.25 6.10
CA LEU A 28 -4.17 -2.44 5.39
C LEU A 28 -5.32 -2.83 6.33
N ALA A 29 -5.07 -3.69 7.32
CA ALA A 29 -6.06 -4.08 8.31
C ALA A 29 -6.50 -2.88 9.17
N LEU A 30 -5.54 -2.05 9.61
CA LEU A 30 -5.82 -0.82 10.35
C LEU A 30 -6.65 0.16 9.52
N PHE A 31 -6.28 0.35 8.24
CA PHE A 31 -7.01 1.22 7.34
C PHE A 31 -8.46 0.74 7.13
N ARG A 32 -8.65 -0.56 6.90
CA ARG A 32 -9.98 -1.18 6.79
C ARG A 32 -10.84 -0.93 8.02
N ASN A 33 -10.28 -1.16 9.20
CA ASN A 33 -10.98 -0.98 10.47
C ASN A 33 -11.41 0.48 10.67
N ALA A 34 -10.50 1.44 10.40
CA ALA A 34 -10.83 2.85 10.50
C ALA A 34 -11.93 3.26 9.49
N THR A 35 -11.79 2.85 8.22
CA THR A 35 -12.76 3.21 7.17
C THR A 35 -14.15 2.59 7.41
N GLN A 36 -14.27 1.49 8.16
CA GLN A 36 -15.58 0.92 8.56
C GLN A 36 -16.38 1.83 9.49
N GLY A 37 -15.74 2.74 10.22
CA GLY A 37 -16.44 3.67 11.12
C GLY A 37 -17.13 4.84 10.40
N ILE A 38 -16.82 5.11 9.12
CA ILE A 38 -17.41 6.20 8.35
C ILE A 38 -18.91 5.94 8.14
N GLY A 39 -19.75 6.94 8.39
CA GLY A 39 -21.20 6.84 8.32
C GLY A 39 -21.85 6.20 9.55
N THR A 40 -21.08 5.90 10.60
CA THR A 40 -21.60 5.36 11.88
C THR A 40 -21.69 6.43 12.96
N SER A 41 -22.18 6.07 14.16
CA SER A 41 -22.19 6.96 15.32
C SER A 41 -20.78 7.39 15.80
N HIS A 42 -19.73 6.68 15.37
CA HIS A 42 -18.33 7.01 15.69
C HIS A 42 -17.69 7.94 14.65
N ASP A 43 -18.44 8.30 13.60
CA ASP A 43 -17.95 9.13 12.52
C ASP A 43 -17.80 10.59 12.95
N GLY A 44 -16.60 10.90 13.46
CA GLY A 44 -16.22 12.25 13.87
C GLY A 44 -14.77 12.56 13.51
N ALA A 45 -14.33 13.77 13.84
CA ALA A 45 -12.99 14.27 13.48
C ALA A 45 -11.83 13.36 13.94
N SER A 46 -11.99 12.65 15.06
CA SER A 46 -10.99 11.70 15.55
C SER A 46 -10.85 10.50 14.60
N LEU A 47 -11.96 9.88 14.22
CA LEU A 47 -11.97 8.75 13.28
C LEU A 47 -11.45 9.20 11.91
N ARG A 48 -11.85 10.37 11.41
CA ARG A 48 -11.37 10.88 10.10
C ARG A 48 -9.85 11.03 10.06
N ARG A 49 -9.24 11.56 11.13
CA ARG A 49 -7.78 11.61 11.27
C ARG A 49 -7.15 10.22 11.34
N GLU A 50 -7.82 9.26 11.96
CA GLU A 50 -7.36 7.88 12.02
C GLU A 50 -7.36 7.22 10.64
N VAL A 51 -8.43 7.39 9.86
CA VAL A 51 -8.53 6.93 8.46
C VAL A 51 -7.40 7.52 7.62
N GLU A 52 -7.20 8.84 7.70
CA GLU A 52 -6.15 9.57 7.00
C GLU A 52 -4.74 9.07 7.38
N THR A 53 -4.51 8.84 8.68
CA THR A 53 -3.23 8.36 9.20
C THR A 53 -2.96 6.92 8.77
N ALA A 54 -3.95 6.03 8.89
CA ALA A 54 -3.83 4.63 8.48
C ALA A 54 -3.65 4.50 6.96
N GLY A 55 -4.36 5.30 6.16
CA GLY A 55 -4.17 5.35 4.70
C GLY A 55 -2.74 5.75 4.32
N ARG A 56 -2.18 6.80 4.93
CA ARG A 56 -0.78 7.19 4.73
C ARG A 56 0.22 6.14 5.19
N ALA A 57 -0.05 5.44 6.29
CA ALA A 57 0.83 4.39 6.77
C ALA A 57 0.85 3.20 5.80
N CYS A 58 -0.32 2.81 5.29
CA CYS A 58 -0.44 1.76 4.27
C CYS A 58 0.29 2.13 2.98
N LEU A 59 0.17 3.39 2.55
CA LEU A 59 0.91 3.96 1.42
C LEU A 59 2.42 3.79 1.58
N LYS A 60 2.98 4.25 2.70
CA LYS A 60 4.42 4.18 2.99
C LYS A 60 4.93 2.75 3.06
N ALA A 61 4.15 1.83 3.65
CA ALA A 61 4.49 0.41 3.71
C ALA A 61 4.56 -0.18 2.30
N CYS A 62 3.58 0.13 1.44
CA CYS A 62 3.54 -0.33 0.06
C CYS A 62 4.72 0.23 -0.77
N GLU A 63 5.10 1.50 -0.61
CA GLU A 63 6.27 2.08 -1.27
C GLU A 63 7.58 1.42 -0.82
N ALA A 64 7.74 1.18 0.48
CA ALA A 64 8.90 0.49 1.03
C ALA A 64 9.04 -0.94 0.48
N ALA A 65 7.93 -1.69 0.42
CA ALA A 65 7.88 -3.02 -0.16
C ALA A 65 8.16 -3.01 -1.68
N LYS A 66 7.54 -2.09 -2.43
CA LYS A 66 7.76 -1.92 -3.88
C LYS A 66 9.23 -1.70 -4.20
N ASN A 67 9.89 -0.79 -3.49
CA ASN A 67 11.32 -0.48 -3.69
C ASN A 67 12.25 -1.67 -3.42
N CYS A 68 11.78 -2.69 -2.69
CA CYS A 68 12.54 -3.91 -2.39
C CYS A 68 12.20 -5.07 -3.33
N VAL A 69 10.93 -5.22 -3.73
CA VAL A 69 10.45 -6.29 -4.61
C VAL A 69 10.92 -6.10 -6.05
N LEU A 70 10.77 -4.88 -6.59
CA LEU A 70 11.00 -4.65 -8.02
C LEU A 70 12.42 -4.94 -8.53
N PRO A 71 13.49 -4.57 -7.80
CA PRO A 71 14.85 -4.85 -8.26
C PRO A 71 15.19 -6.34 -8.35
N GLN A 72 14.37 -7.21 -7.75
CA GLN A 72 14.69 -8.61 -7.50
C GLN A 72 13.82 -9.62 -8.26
N LEU A 73 12.72 -9.16 -8.88
CA LEU A 73 11.79 -9.99 -9.67
C LEU A 73 12.45 -10.80 -10.81
N ARG A 74 13.64 -10.40 -11.27
CA ARG A 74 14.36 -11.07 -12.37
C ARG A 74 15.37 -12.15 -11.91
N HIS A 75 15.63 -12.30 -10.61
CA HIS A 75 16.82 -13.04 -10.13
C HIS A 75 16.61 -13.98 -8.93
N GLU A 76 15.39 -14.17 -8.42
CA GLU A 76 15.15 -14.95 -7.20
C GLU A 76 14.29 -16.20 -7.41
N GLY A 77 14.46 -17.19 -6.52
CA GLY A 77 13.74 -18.48 -6.55
C GLY A 77 12.32 -18.42 -5.99
N VAL A 78 11.67 -19.60 -5.91
CA VAL A 78 10.23 -19.79 -5.66
C VAL A 78 9.68 -19.06 -4.42
N GLU A 79 10.45 -18.98 -3.32
CA GLU A 79 10.01 -18.29 -2.09
C GLU A 79 9.90 -16.76 -2.25
N PHE A 80 10.77 -16.16 -3.06
CA PHE A 80 10.66 -14.74 -3.38
C PHE A 80 9.40 -14.47 -4.21
N THR A 81 9.13 -15.32 -5.20
CA THR A 81 7.92 -15.24 -6.03
C THR A 81 6.67 -15.30 -5.16
N ARG A 82 6.64 -16.19 -4.15
CA ARG A 82 5.52 -16.28 -3.19
C ARG A 82 5.29 -14.97 -2.43
N HIS A 83 6.33 -14.38 -1.86
CA HIS A 83 6.21 -13.12 -1.12
C HIS A 83 5.87 -11.94 -2.03
N ALA A 84 6.39 -11.92 -3.25
CA ALA A 84 6.02 -10.94 -4.27
C ALA A 84 4.52 -11.05 -4.64
N SER A 85 3.99 -12.27 -4.82
CA SER A 85 2.56 -12.48 -5.05
C SER A 85 1.70 -12.01 -3.87
N GLN A 86 2.13 -12.28 -2.64
CA GLN A 86 1.44 -11.77 -1.44
C GLN A 86 1.45 -10.24 -1.37
N PHE A 87 2.57 -9.61 -1.73
CA PHE A 87 2.68 -8.16 -1.83
C PHE A 87 1.70 -7.60 -2.87
N ILE A 88 1.69 -8.15 -4.09
CA ILE A 88 0.78 -7.73 -5.16
C ILE A 88 -0.67 -7.84 -4.71
N GLY A 89 -1.05 -8.94 -4.06
CA GLY A 89 -2.37 -9.12 -3.48
C GLY A 89 -2.72 -8.06 -2.42
N CYS A 90 -1.77 -7.71 -1.56
CA CYS A 90 -1.95 -6.66 -0.56
C CYS A 90 -2.15 -5.27 -1.19
N VAL A 91 -1.39 -4.91 -2.22
CA VAL A 91 -1.56 -3.63 -2.94
C VAL A 91 -2.92 -3.59 -3.65
N ALA A 92 -3.33 -4.67 -4.31
CA ALA A 92 -4.63 -4.76 -4.94
C ALA A 92 -5.77 -4.58 -3.93
N ALA A 93 -5.66 -5.22 -2.77
CA ALA A 93 -6.62 -5.08 -1.68
C ALA A 93 -6.64 -3.66 -1.09
N TYR A 94 -5.49 -2.98 -1.02
CA TYR A 94 -5.40 -1.58 -0.61
C TYR A 94 -6.09 -0.65 -1.61
N VAL A 95 -5.90 -0.83 -2.91
CA VAL A 95 -6.58 -0.04 -3.94
C VAL A 95 -8.11 -0.17 -3.86
N VAL A 96 -8.61 -1.38 -3.62
CA VAL A 96 -10.06 -1.61 -3.39
C VAL A 96 -10.53 -0.84 -2.16
N GLU A 97 -9.76 -0.87 -1.08
CA GLU A 97 -10.09 -0.15 0.14
C GLU A 97 -10.06 1.37 -0.01
N MET A 98 -9.10 1.90 -0.76
CA MET A 98 -9.02 3.32 -1.10
C MET A 98 -10.28 3.76 -1.86
N LYS A 99 -10.73 2.96 -2.85
CA LYS A 99 -11.98 3.24 -3.57
C LYS A 99 -13.19 3.23 -2.63
N ARG A 100 -13.25 2.30 -1.69
CA ARG A 100 -14.29 2.22 -0.66
C ARG A 100 -14.28 3.47 0.22
N CYS A 101 -13.11 3.91 0.67
CA CYS A 101 -12.94 5.13 1.46
C CYS A 101 -13.46 6.35 0.69
N VAL A 102 -13.02 6.56 -0.55
CA VAL A 102 -13.48 7.68 -1.40
C VAL A 102 -15.01 7.67 -1.57
N ALA A 103 -15.61 6.51 -1.80
CA ALA A 103 -17.07 6.38 -1.92
C ALA A 103 -17.77 6.76 -0.61
N LEU A 104 -17.28 6.29 0.53
CA LEU A 104 -17.85 6.59 1.85
C LEU A 104 -17.69 8.06 2.24
N GLU A 105 -16.53 8.67 2.00
CA GLU A 105 -16.32 10.10 2.28
C GLU A 105 -17.21 10.99 1.40
N LYS A 106 -17.55 10.54 0.19
CA LYS A 106 -18.51 11.22 -0.68
C LYS A 106 -19.95 11.10 -0.18
N THR A 107 -20.34 9.93 0.34
CA THR A 107 -21.68 9.70 0.89
C THR A 107 -21.87 10.38 2.24
N PHE A 108 -20.84 10.39 3.08
CA PHE A 108 -20.82 10.98 4.41
C PHE A 108 -19.76 12.09 4.45
N PRO A 109 -20.07 13.28 3.92
CA PRO A 109 -19.12 14.38 3.84
C PRO A 109 -18.80 14.92 5.23
N ALA A 110 -17.51 15.14 5.50
CA ALA A 110 -17.01 15.84 6.67
C ALA A 110 -16.33 17.15 6.22
N PRO A 111 -16.27 18.20 7.06
CA PRO A 111 -15.60 19.46 6.73
C PRO A 111 -14.06 19.36 6.74
N THR A 112 -13.53 18.16 6.51
CA THR A 112 -12.10 17.86 6.47
C THR A 112 -11.68 17.57 5.03
N GLU A 113 -10.38 17.73 4.73
CA GLU A 113 -9.83 17.28 3.46
C GLU A 113 -10.04 15.75 3.29
N PRO A 114 -10.19 15.27 2.04
CA PRO A 114 -10.36 13.84 1.78
C PRO A 114 -9.12 13.06 2.22
N SER A 115 -9.34 11.94 2.90
CA SER A 115 -8.26 11.09 3.40
C SER A 115 -7.45 10.45 2.27
N ILE A 116 -8.11 10.18 1.15
CA ILE A 116 -7.52 9.60 -0.06
C ILE A 116 -8.00 10.39 -1.28
N THR A 117 -7.06 10.84 -2.10
CA THR A 117 -7.37 11.54 -3.37
C THR A 117 -7.62 10.55 -4.51
N PRO A 118 -8.51 10.86 -5.47
CA PRO A 118 -8.71 10.04 -6.67
C PRO A 118 -7.42 9.79 -7.48
N GLN A 119 -6.49 10.76 -7.48
CA GLN A 119 -5.20 10.65 -8.16
C GLN A 119 -4.33 9.56 -7.53
N GLN A 120 -4.32 9.46 -6.19
CA GLN A 120 -3.63 8.37 -5.50
C GLN A 120 -4.24 7.02 -5.87
N VAL A 121 -5.57 6.90 -5.94
CA VAL A 121 -6.23 5.66 -6.38
C VAL A 121 -5.77 5.24 -7.79
N CYS A 122 -5.75 6.18 -8.74
CA CYS A 122 -5.33 5.91 -10.11
C CYS A 122 -3.85 5.46 -10.20
N PHE A 123 -2.95 6.12 -9.47
CA PHE A 123 -1.53 5.78 -9.48
C PHE A 123 -1.30 4.32 -9.04
N TYR A 124 -1.89 3.91 -7.92
CA TYR A 124 -1.72 2.54 -7.38
C TYR A 124 -2.50 1.47 -8.15
N ALA A 125 -3.62 1.82 -8.77
CA ALA A 125 -4.36 0.91 -9.65
C ALA A 125 -3.57 0.57 -10.93
N LEU A 126 -2.89 1.55 -11.52
CA LEU A 126 -2.10 1.34 -12.74
C LEU A 126 -0.81 0.56 -12.47
N ASP A 127 -0.13 0.88 -11.36
CA ASP A 127 1.04 0.12 -10.92
C ASP A 127 0.68 -1.36 -10.69
N SER A 128 -0.43 -1.66 -10.01
CA SER A 128 -0.85 -3.04 -9.75
C SER A 128 -1.09 -3.86 -11.03
N LEU A 129 -1.62 -3.22 -12.08
CA LEU A 129 -1.88 -3.86 -13.39
C LEU A 129 -0.61 -4.06 -14.22
N ALA A 130 0.43 -3.24 -14.02
CA ALA A 130 1.71 -3.40 -14.70
C ALA A 130 2.52 -4.62 -14.20
N TYR A 131 2.15 -5.20 -13.06
CA TYR A 131 2.84 -6.35 -12.45
C TYR A 131 2.17 -7.70 -12.65
N CYS A 132 1.03 -7.76 -13.34
CA CYS A 132 0.48 -9.05 -13.77
C CYS A 132 1.38 -9.58 -14.91
N PRO A 133 2.12 -10.69 -14.73
CA PRO A 133 2.85 -11.28 -15.85
C PRO A 133 1.83 -11.62 -16.92
N LYS A 134 1.99 -11.06 -18.12
CA LYS A 134 1.25 -11.57 -19.27
C LYS A 134 1.76 -12.98 -19.54
N GLU A 135 0.84 -13.94 -19.47
CA GLU A 135 1.05 -15.33 -19.86
C GLU A 135 1.65 -15.43 -21.28
#